data_AF-A0A7Z0ENW0-F1
#
_entry.id   AF-A0A7Z0ENW0-F1
#
_cell.length_a   1.000
_cell.length_b   1.000
_cell.length_c   1.000
_cell.angle_alpha   90.00
_cell.angle_beta   90.00
_cell.angle_gamma   90.00
#
_symmetry.space_group_name_H-M   'P 1'
#
loop_
_entity.id
_entity.type
_entity.pdbx_description
1 polymer ?
#
loop_
_entity_poly.entity_id
_entity_poly.type
_entity_poly.pdbx_seq_one_letter_code
_entity_poly.pdbx_strand_id
1 'polypeptide(L)'
;MRHLRLVRDRGEEGVSVWLTRSDSWAGRRGLGLVEVTVWGRRGGYTRTSLEPSMARLLSSLADRCGHAELATALARAADLLDGASPIAATAPA
;
A
#
# COMPACT_ATOMS: atom_id res chain seq x y z
N MET A 1 -3.24 -12.12 3.16
CA MET A 1 -3.16 -10.90 2.33
C MET A 1 -4.56 -10.33 2.16
N ARG A 2 -4.75 -9.01 2.33
CA ARG A 2 -6.04 -8.34 2.15
C ARG A 2 -5.90 -7.28 1.06
N HIS A 3 -6.65 -7.44 -0.04
CA HIS A 3 -6.60 -6.54 -1.19
C HIS A 3 -7.57 -5.38 -0.99
N LEU A 4 -7.06 -4.14 -1.07
CA LEU A 4 -7.87 -2.93 -1.18
C LEU A 4 -7.89 -2.55 -2.66
N ARG A 5 -8.94 -2.97 -3.35
CA ARG A 5 -9.06 -2.72 -4.78
C ARG A 5 -9.34 -1.24 -5.06
N LEU A 6 -8.56 -0.65 -5.98
CA LEU A 6 -8.90 0.37 -7.00
C LEU A 6 -7.54 0.79 -7.62
N VAL A 7 -7.23 0.66 -8.91
CA VAL A 7 -8.00 0.81 -10.14
C VAL A 7 -7.60 -0.31 -11.10
N ARG A 8 -8.57 -0.94 -11.78
CA ARG A 8 -8.29 -1.80 -12.93
C ARG A 8 -9.18 -1.33 -14.05
N ASP A 9 -8.61 -0.59 -14.99
CA ASP A 9 -9.13 -0.64 -16.34
C ASP A 9 -8.50 -1.86 -17.04
N ARG A 10 -9.30 -2.64 -17.74
CA ARG A 10 -8.85 -3.91 -18.33
C ARG A 10 -7.94 -3.60 -19.53
N GLY A 11 -6.65 -3.91 -19.43
CA GLY A 11 -5.73 -3.94 -20.58
C GLY A 11 -4.98 -2.63 -20.85
N GLU A 12 -5.18 -1.61 -20.03
CA GLU A 12 -4.53 -0.30 -20.15
C GLU A 12 -3.71 0.01 -18.88
N GLU A 13 -2.77 0.95 -19.00
CA GLU A 13 -1.89 1.42 -17.90
C GLU A 13 -2.64 1.68 -16.60
N GLY A 14 -1.98 1.46 -15.46
CA GLY A 14 -2.65 1.70 -14.17
C GLY A 14 -1.78 1.49 -12.95
N VAL A 15 -2.35 1.84 -11.78
CA VAL A 15 -1.71 1.68 -10.48
C VAL A 15 -2.61 0.85 -9.57
N SER A 16 -2.02 -0.12 -8.88
CA SER A 16 -2.70 -0.96 -7.88
C SER A 16 -2.00 -0.82 -6.54
N VAL A 17 -2.79 -0.74 -5.47
CA VAL A 17 -2.29 -0.62 -4.08
C VAL A 17 -2.74 -1.85 -3.28
N TRP A 18 -1.82 -2.44 -2.52
CA TRP A 18 -2.02 -3.69 -1.79
C TRP A 18 -1.50 -3.56 -0.37
N LEU A 19 -2.08 -4.34 0.56
CA LEU A 19 -1.54 -4.50 1.90
C LEU A 19 -0.75 -5.81 1.98
N THR A 20 0.52 -5.71 2.32
CA THR A 20 1.39 -6.86 2.56
C THR A 20 1.97 -6.80 3.97
N ARG A 21 2.48 -7.94 4.45
CA ARG A 21 3.17 -8.03 5.74
C ARG A 21 4.50 -8.71 5.49
N SER A 22 5.58 -8.14 6.03
CA SER A 22 6.92 -8.70 5.93
C SER A 22 7.42 -9.12 7.30
N ASP A 23 8.06 -10.28 7.38
CA ASP A 23 8.71 -10.77 8.61
C ASP A 23 9.90 -9.89 8.99
N SER A 24 10.57 -9.30 7.98
CA SER A 24 11.59 -8.27 8.16
C SER A 24 11.57 -7.23 7.04
N TRP A 25 11.79 -5.96 7.38
CA TRP A 25 11.89 -4.85 6.44
C TRP A 25 12.80 -3.77 7.02
N ALA A 26 13.81 -3.34 6.27
CA ALA A 26 14.78 -2.32 6.68
C ALA A 26 15.33 -2.51 8.12
N GLY A 27 15.58 -3.77 8.53
CA GLY A 27 16.08 -4.11 9.87
C GLY A 27 15.00 -4.21 10.98
N ARG A 28 13.73 -3.97 10.67
CA ARG A 28 12.60 -4.07 11.61
C ARG A 28 11.78 -5.33 11.33
N ARG A 29 11.26 -5.98 12.36
CA ARG A 29 10.46 -7.22 12.23
C ARG A 29 8.97 -6.96 12.18
N GLY A 30 8.24 -7.80 11.44
CA GLY A 30 6.77 -7.91 11.51
C GLY A 30 5.99 -6.69 11.02
N LEU A 31 6.53 -5.95 10.05
CA LEU A 31 5.93 -4.71 9.55
C LEU A 31 4.85 -4.96 8.50
N GLY A 32 3.74 -4.23 8.63
CA GLY A 32 2.78 -4.04 7.56
C GLY A 32 3.33 -3.02 6.55
N LEU A 33 3.23 -3.34 5.26
CA LEU A 33 3.71 -2.50 4.17
C LEU A 33 2.58 -2.28 3.15
N VAL A 34 2.61 -1.12 2.51
CA VAL A 34 1.78 -0.79 1.35
C VAL A 34 2.56 -1.14 0.10
N GLU A 35 2.12 -2.14 -0.65
CA GLU A 35 2.72 -2.50 -1.92
C GLU A 35 2.00 -1.78 -3.06
N VAL A 36 2.74 -1.04 -3.88
CA VAL A 36 2.24 -0.34 -5.06
C VAL A 36 2.77 -1.04 -6.30
N THR A 37 1.88 -1.40 -7.21
CA THR A 37 2.23 -1.96 -8.52
C THR A 37 1.79 -1.00 -9.61
N VAL A 38 2.71 -0.55 -10.45
CA VAL A 38 2.47 0.30 -11.61
C VAL A 38 2.58 -0.57 -12.87
N TRP A 39 1.52 -0.62 -13.67
CA TRP A 39 1.44 -1.37 -14.91
C TRP A 39 1.66 -0.43 -16.10
N GLY A 40 2.63 -0.75 -16.95
CA GLY A 40 2.93 -0.02 -18.18
C GLY A 40 2.22 -0.61 -19.40
N ARG A 41 2.01 0.21 -20.45
CA ARG A 41 1.30 -0.19 -21.69
C ARG A 41 1.85 -1.44 -22.38
N ARG A 42 3.13 -1.73 -22.23
CA ARG A 42 3.82 -2.86 -22.90
C ARG A 42 3.79 -4.16 -22.09
N GLY A 43 2.92 -4.27 -21.09
CA GLY A 43 2.76 -5.49 -20.29
C GLY A 43 3.80 -5.68 -19.18
N GLY A 44 4.68 -4.71 -18.97
CA GLY A 44 5.60 -4.67 -17.83
C GLY A 44 4.94 -4.05 -16.59
N TYR A 45 5.45 -4.39 -15.41
CA TYR A 45 5.07 -3.72 -14.17
C TYR A 45 6.28 -3.43 -13.29
N THR A 46 6.18 -2.36 -12.52
CA THR A 46 7.10 -2.05 -11.42
C THR A 46 6.34 -2.22 -10.12
N ARG A 47 6.96 -2.90 -9.16
CA ARG A 47 6.38 -3.12 -7.84
C ARG A 47 7.30 -2.55 -6.78
N THR A 48 6.72 -1.82 -5.83
CA THR A 48 7.46 -1.18 -4.75
C THR A 48 6.70 -1.29 -3.44
N SER A 49 7.39 -1.66 -2.38
CA SER A 49 6.84 -1.70 -1.02
C SER A 49 7.19 -0.42 -0.28
N LEU A 50 6.20 0.11 0.43
CA LEU A 50 6.26 1.38 1.13
C LEU A 50 5.90 1.17 2.60
N GLU A 51 6.59 1.90 3.48
CA GLU A 51 6.10 2.08 4.84
C GLU A 51 4.81 2.92 4.83
N PRO A 52 3.91 2.75 5.83
CA PRO A 52 2.69 3.54 5.94
C PRO A 52 2.93 5.07 5.91
N SER A 53 4.02 5.54 6.54
CA SER A 53 4.44 6.94 6.52
C SER A 53 4.72 7.45 5.09
N MET A 54 5.44 6.67 4.29
CA MET A 54 5.74 6.99 2.90
C MET A 54 4.48 6.95 2.02
N ALA A 55 3.59 5.99 2.26
CA ALA A 55 2.30 5.92 1.56
C ALA A 55 1.44 7.18 1.81
N ARG A 56 1.46 7.75 3.02
CA ARG A 56 0.80 9.04 3.31
C ARG A 56 1.42 10.21 2.57
N LEU A 57 2.75 10.29 2.54
CA LEU A 57 3.44 11.34 1.78
C LEU A 57 3.07 11.29 0.29
N LEU A 58 3.04 10.08 -0.28
CA LEU A 58 2.64 9.87 -1.67
C LEU A 58 1.16 10.13 -1.90
N SER A 59 0.28 9.86 -0.92
CA SER A 59 -1.13 10.25 -0.97
C SER A 59 -1.28 11.77 -1.12
N SER A 60 -0.62 12.56 -0.28
CA SER A 60 -0.64 14.03 -0.36
C SER A 60 -0.04 14.58 -1.66
N LEU A 61 0.94 13.88 -2.24
CA LEU A 61 1.50 14.23 -3.54
C LEU A 61 0.50 13.90 -4.67
N ALA A 62 -0.09 12.71 -4.65
CA ALA A 62 -1.08 12.29 -5.63
C ALA A 62 -2.30 13.22 -5.65
N ASP A 63 -2.76 13.65 -4.46
CA ASP A 63 -3.88 14.59 -4.32
C ASP A 63 -3.57 15.94 -4.99
N ARG A 64 -2.40 16.52 -4.71
CA ARG A 64 -1.94 17.78 -5.33
C ARG A 64 -1.75 17.69 -6.85
N CYS A 65 -1.48 16.49 -7.37
CA CYS A 65 -1.37 16.23 -8.81
C CYS A 65 -2.72 15.90 -9.47
N GLY A 66 -3.83 15.90 -8.73
CA GLY A 66 -5.17 15.59 -9.25
C GLY A 66 -5.46 14.09 -9.39
N HIS A 67 -4.67 13.22 -8.77
CA HIS A 67 -4.87 11.76 -8.76
C HIS A 67 -5.66 11.30 -7.53
N ALA A 68 -6.92 11.75 -7.41
CA ALA A 68 -7.76 11.55 -6.22
C ALA A 68 -7.98 10.08 -5.83
N GLU A 69 -8.16 9.18 -6.80
CA GLU A 69 -8.35 7.75 -6.53
C GLU A 69 -7.10 7.10 -5.95
N LEU A 70 -5.93 7.42 -6.52
CA LEU A 70 -4.64 6.95 -6.02
C LEU A 70 -4.35 7.52 -4.62
N ALA A 71 -4.61 8.81 -4.43
CA ALA A 71 -4.47 9.46 -3.13
C ALA A 71 -5.30 8.77 -2.06
N THR A 72 -6.58 8.50 -2.36
CA THR A 72 -7.51 7.79 -1.47
C THR A 72 -7.06 6.36 -1.18
N ALA A 73 -6.61 5.62 -2.20
CA ALA A 73 -6.14 4.25 -2.04
C ALA A 73 -4.90 4.18 -1.12
N LEU A 74 -3.94 5.09 -1.31
CA LEU A 74 -2.73 5.17 -0.50
C LEU A 74 -3.02 5.58 0.95
N ALA A 75 -3.85 6.60 1.18
CA ALA A 75 -4.25 7.03 2.52
C ALA A 75 -4.95 5.89 3.28
N ARG A 76 -5.94 5.28 2.64
CA ARG A 76 -6.70 4.17 3.23
C ARG A 76 -5.82 2.96 3.54
N ALA A 77 -4.85 2.66 2.66
CA ALA A 77 -3.91 1.57 2.89
C ALA A 77 -3.01 1.85 4.11
N ALA A 78 -2.49 3.07 4.23
CA ALA A 78 -1.68 3.46 5.39
C ALA A 78 -2.49 3.37 6.70
N ASP A 79 -3.72 3.89 6.72
CA ASP A 79 -4.55 3.91 7.93
C ASP A 79 -4.95 2.51 8.40
N LEU A 80 -5.16 1.58 7.46
CA LEU A 80 -5.45 0.18 7.80
C LEU A 80 -4.26 -0.56 8.40
N LEU A 81 -3.03 -0.10 8.14
CA LEU A 81 -1.81 -0.67 8.74
C LEU A 81 -1.50 -0.06 10.10
N ASP A 82 -1.81 1.22 10.30
CA ASP A 82 -1.66 1.88 11.60
C ASP A 82 -2.74 1.45 12.60
N GLY A 83 -3.97 1.23 12.14
CA GLY A 83 -5.05 0.65 12.95
C GLY A 83 -4.83 -0.82 13.31
N ALA A 84 -3.96 -1.52 12.57
CA ALA A 84 -3.48 -2.85 12.89
C ALA A 84 -2.30 -2.78 13.89
N SER A 85 -2.50 -2.07 15.00
CA SER A 85 -1.55 -2.04 16.12
C SER A 85 -1.26 -3.48 16.60
N PRO A 86 0.00 -3.87 16.81
CA PRO A 86 0.33 -5.14 17.43
C PRO A 86 0.13 -5.04 18.95
N ILE A 87 -1.12 -4.83 19.40
CA ILE A 87 -1.50 -4.93 20.81
C ILE A 87 -2.79 -5.75 20.90
N ALA A 88 -2.69 -7.04 20.57
CA ALA A 88 -3.56 -8.11 21.05
C ALA A 88 -3.09 -9.47 20.53
N ALA A 89 -1.80 -9.79 20.67
CA ALA A 89 -1.42 -11.18 20.87
C ALA A 89 -1.37 -11.39 22.38
N THR A 90 -2.54 -11.59 22.99
CA THR A 90 -2.66 -12.20 24.31
C THR A 90 -1.79 -13.45 24.32
N ALA A 91 -0.71 -13.43 25.09
CA ALA A 91 0.01 -14.65 25.44
C ALA A 91 -0.96 -15.55 26.22
N PRO A 92 -1.08 -16.86 25.89
CA PRO A 92 -1.82 -17.77 26.74
C PRO A 92 -1.09 -17.93 28.08
N ALA A 93 -1.88 -17.91 29.16
CA ALA A 93 -1.45 -18.22 30.52
C ALA A 93 -1.09 -19.71 30.68
#